data_AF-E0RQS3-F1
#
_entry.id   AF-E0RQS3-F1
#
_cell.length_a   1.000
_cell.length_b   1.000
_cell.length_c   1.000
_cell.angle_alpha   90.00
_cell.angle_beta   90.00
_cell.angle_gamma   90.00
#
_symmetry.space_group_name_H-M   'P 1'
#
loop_
_entity.id
_entity.type
_entity.pdbx_description
1 polymer ?
#
loop_
_entity_poly.entity_id
_entity_poly.type
_entity_poly.pdbx_seq_one_letter_code
_entity_poly.pdbx_strand_id
1 'polypeptide(L)'
;MVPTISFDVDLIAARLSGLEETIIARFLDRAQFHENKVAYEKGKSGFEGGGEASLFELRLRYQEEMDAVFGRFCVPEERPFYRDLPAPRRKVILPDYGLGVDDYDTVNLMPRIVEAYLAAIPSFCPPGDDGQYGSSVEHDVMVLQAISRRVHFGSYFVAEAKYRKDPALYRPLIEKGDREAILALLSRPEVEQRILARVREKAEWLQSKVDRRIRKVVDPEFILSFYRDVIIPLTKEGQVRYLLARGSSEAGRT
;
A
#
# COMPACT_ATOMS: atom_id res chain seq x y z
N MET A 1 -5.53 -10.67 -27.45
CA MET A 1 -4.54 -9.59 -27.34
C MET A 1 -4.57 -9.12 -25.89
N VAL A 2 -3.48 -9.27 -25.15
CA VAL A 2 -3.46 -8.85 -23.74
C VAL A 2 -3.29 -7.33 -23.73
N PRO A 3 -4.18 -6.55 -23.08
CA PRO A 3 -4.14 -5.09 -23.17
C PRO A 3 -2.82 -4.54 -22.60
N THR A 4 -2.17 -3.67 -23.36
CA THR A 4 -1.00 -2.91 -22.90
C THR A 4 -1.46 -1.87 -21.88
N ILE A 5 -0.77 -1.77 -20.74
CA ILE A 5 -1.06 -0.71 -19.78
C ILE A 5 -0.61 0.63 -20.35
N SER A 6 -1.51 1.61 -20.37
CA SER A 6 -1.19 2.98 -20.75
C SER A 6 -0.41 3.68 -19.63
N PHE A 7 0.70 4.33 -19.99
CA PHE A 7 1.47 5.22 -19.09
C PHE A 7 1.02 6.67 -19.16
N ASP A 8 -0.24 6.89 -19.56
CA ASP A 8 -0.90 8.17 -19.45
C ASP A 8 -1.04 8.57 -17.97
N VAL A 9 -0.45 9.71 -17.62
CA VAL A 9 -0.42 10.24 -16.25
C VAL A 9 -1.83 10.53 -15.73
N ASP A 10 -2.76 10.92 -16.60
CA ASP A 10 -4.14 11.23 -16.21
C ASP A 10 -4.91 9.95 -15.85
N LEU A 11 -4.71 8.87 -16.62
CA LEU A 11 -5.28 7.54 -16.29
C LEU A 11 -4.67 6.95 -15.02
N ILE A 12 -3.36 7.10 -14.83
CA ILE A 12 -2.67 6.68 -13.60
C ILE A 12 -3.24 7.47 -12.41
N ALA A 13 -3.39 8.78 -12.53
CA ALA A 13 -3.95 9.64 -11.48
C ALA A 13 -5.41 9.28 -11.16
N ALA A 14 -6.23 9.00 -12.18
CA ALA A 14 -7.61 8.55 -12.00
C ALA A 14 -7.68 7.20 -11.25
N ARG A 15 -6.80 6.25 -11.59
CA ARG A 15 -6.72 4.96 -10.89
C ARG A 15 -6.26 5.11 -9.44
N LEU A 16 -5.25 5.95 -9.18
CA LEU A 16 -4.81 6.29 -7.83
C LEU A 16 -5.95 6.94 -7.01
N SER A 17 -6.76 7.79 -7.64
CA SER A 17 -7.95 8.39 -7.02
C SER A 17 -8.98 7.33 -6.61
N GLY A 18 -9.27 6.34 -7.46
CA GLY A 18 -10.19 5.25 -7.10
C GLY A 18 -9.67 4.37 -5.94
N LEU A 19 -8.35 4.16 -5.85
CA LEU A 19 -7.75 3.44 -4.73
C LEU A 19 -7.87 4.20 -3.40
N GLU A 20 -8.02 5.53 -3.42
CA GLU A 20 -8.23 6.32 -2.21
C GLU A 20 -9.54 5.95 -1.52
N GLU A 21 -10.61 5.77 -2.29
CA GLU A 21 -11.94 5.41 -1.77
C GLU A 21 -11.91 4.05 -1.06
N THR A 22 -11.14 3.10 -1.62
CA THR A 22 -10.96 1.79 -1.02
C THR A 22 -10.26 1.91 0.33
N ILE A 23 -9.15 2.65 0.42
CA ILE A 23 -8.41 2.84 1.67
C ILE A 23 -9.30 3.50 2.74
N ILE A 24 -10.01 4.55 2.36
CA ILE A 24 -10.93 5.26 3.27
C ILE A 24 -11.96 4.26 3.81
N ALA A 25 -12.64 3.52 2.94
CA ALA A 25 -13.64 2.54 3.35
C ALA A 25 -13.06 1.49 4.32
N ARG A 26 -11.85 0.99 4.07
CA ARG A 26 -11.23 -0.01 4.98
C ARG A 26 -10.87 0.55 6.35
N PHE A 27 -10.39 1.79 6.43
CA PHE A 27 -10.21 2.46 7.72
C PHE A 27 -11.54 2.61 8.46
N LEU A 28 -12.59 3.03 7.76
CA LEU A 28 -13.93 3.18 8.35
C LEU A 28 -14.49 1.85 8.86
N ASP A 29 -14.24 0.75 8.16
CA ASP A 29 -14.69 -0.58 8.59
C ASP A 29 -13.88 -1.09 9.80
N ARG A 30 -12.55 -0.92 9.80
CA ARG A 30 -11.71 -1.30 10.96
C ARG A 30 -12.06 -0.51 12.22
N ALA A 31 -12.42 0.77 12.08
CA ALA A 31 -12.79 1.64 13.19
C ALA A 31 -14.07 1.20 13.93
N GLN A 32 -14.82 0.23 13.39
CA GLN A 32 -16.00 -0.30 14.07
C GLN A 32 -15.64 -1.17 15.29
N PHE A 33 -14.41 -1.69 15.34
CA PHE A 33 -13.88 -2.49 16.44
C PHE A 33 -12.94 -1.66 17.31
N HIS A 34 -12.78 -2.05 18.57
CA HIS A 34 -11.84 -1.39 19.48
C HIS A 34 -10.38 -1.64 19.07
N GLU A 35 -9.47 -0.96 19.76
CA GLU A 35 -8.03 -1.18 19.60
C GLU A 35 -7.65 -2.65 19.73
N ASN A 36 -8.24 -3.40 20.67
CA ASN A 36 -8.05 -4.86 20.81
C ASN A 36 -6.57 -5.26 20.89
N LYS A 37 -5.81 -4.58 21.77
CA LYS A 37 -4.34 -4.68 21.88
C LYS A 37 -3.82 -6.12 21.96
N VAL A 38 -4.54 -6.99 22.66
CA VAL A 38 -4.17 -8.41 22.83
C VAL A 38 -4.01 -9.16 21.51
N ALA A 39 -4.72 -8.74 20.44
CA ALA A 39 -4.62 -9.35 19.11
C ALA A 39 -3.23 -9.17 18.46
N TYR A 40 -2.45 -8.20 18.92
CA TYR A 40 -1.12 -7.84 18.42
C TYR A 40 0.01 -8.25 19.37
N GLU A 41 -0.33 -8.82 20.53
CA GLU A 41 0.64 -9.27 21.52
C GLU A 41 1.15 -10.69 21.21
N LYS A 42 2.47 -10.88 21.27
CA LYS A 42 3.11 -12.18 21.08
C LYS A 42 2.70 -13.16 22.17
N GLY A 43 2.46 -14.41 21.78
CA GLY A 43 2.02 -15.49 22.67
C GLY A 43 0.59 -15.33 23.20
N LYS A 44 -0.16 -14.32 22.74
CA LYS A 44 -1.54 -14.04 23.16
C LYS A 44 -2.58 -14.26 22.07
N SER A 45 -2.21 -14.93 20.98
CA SER A 45 -3.12 -15.14 19.84
C SER A 45 -4.38 -15.93 20.17
N GLY A 46 -4.31 -16.82 21.18
CA GLY A 46 -5.37 -17.80 21.45
C GLY A 46 -5.56 -18.82 20.32
N PHE A 47 -4.64 -18.85 19.35
CA PHE A 47 -4.69 -19.74 18.20
C PHE A 47 -3.97 -21.05 18.52
N GLU A 48 -4.67 -22.18 18.40
CA GLU A 48 -4.09 -23.50 18.66
C GLU A 48 -2.94 -23.78 17.68
N GLY A 49 -1.76 -24.12 18.22
CA GLY A 49 -0.55 -24.29 17.42
C GLY A 49 0.11 -22.98 16.94
N GLY A 50 -0.37 -21.81 17.37
CA GLY A 50 0.15 -20.50 16.97
C GLY A 50 1.50 -20.10 17.62
N GLY A 51 1.93 -20.84 18.64
CA GLY A 51 3.18 -20.56 19.36
C GLY A 51 3.25 -19.13 19.92
N GLU A 52 4.38 -18.47 19.71
CA GLU A 52 4.63 -17.09 20.18
C GLU A 52 4.10 -16.02 19.23
N ALA A 53 3.47 -16.38 18.11
CA ALA A 53 2.93 -15.39 17.18
C ALA A 53 1.68 -14.71 17.77
N SER A 54 1.52 -13.41 17.47
CA SER A 54 0.28 -12.68 17.70
C SER A 54 -0.82 -13.15 16.73
N LEU A 55 -2.09 -12.84 17.04
CA LEU A 55 -3.19 -13.19 16.15
C LEU A 55 -3.08 -12.46 14.81
N PHE A 56 -2.62 -11.21 14.82
CA PHE A 56 -2.33 -10.43 13.61
C PHE A 56 -1.27 -11.09 12.72
N GLU A 57 -0.13 -11.50 13.30
CA GLU A 57 0.97 -12.14 12.54
C GLU A 57 0.48 -13.42 11.84
N LEU A 58 -0.28 -14.25 12.55
CA LEU A 58 -0.88 -15.48 12.01
C LEU A 58 -1.89 -15.18 10.90
N ARG A 59 -2.82 -14.24 11.15
CA ARG A 59 -3.87 -13.88 10.18
C ARG A 59 -3.28 -13.33 8.89
N LEU A 60 -2.26 -12.46 8.98
CA LEU A 60 -1.57 -11.90 7.83
C LEU A 60 -0.84 -13.00 7.06
N ARG A 61 -0.08 -13.87 7.76
CA ARG A 61 0.67 -14.96 7.12
C ARG A 61 -0.26 -15.90 6.35
N TYR A 62 -1.34 -16.37 6.98
CA TYR A 62 -2.30 -17.24 6.31
C TYR A 62 -3.00 -16.58 5.13
N GLN A 63 -3.28 -15.28 5.20
CA GLN A 63 -3.79 -14.56 4.03
C GLN A 63 -2.78 -14.59 2.88
N GLU A 64 -1.52 -14.26 3.16
CA GLU A 64 -0.51 -14.16 2.12
C GLU A 64 -0.18 -15.53 1.54
N GLU A 65 -0.12 -16.59 2.35
CA GLU A 65 0.05 -17.96 1.85
C GLU A 65 -1.09 -18.36 0.91
N MET A 66 -2.34 -18.01 1.25
CA MET A 66 -3.49 -18.21 0.37
C MET A 66 -3.35 -17.37 -0.91
N ASP A 67 -3.15 -16.07 -0.79
CA ASP A 67 -3.05 -15.15 -1.94
C ASP A 67 -1.90 -15.53 -2.89
N ALA A 68 -0.79 -16.05 -2.36
CA ALA A 68 0.36 -16.52 -3.11
C ALA A 68 0.02 -17.72 -3.99
N VAL A 69 -0.71 -18.72 -3.46
CA VAL A 69 -1.10 -19.89 -4.27
C VAL A 69 -2.05 -19.53 -5.41
N PHE A 70 -2.81 -18.43 -5.29
CA PHE A 70 -3.65 -17.87 -6.37
C PHE A 70 -2.86 -16.98 -7.35
N GLY A 71 -1.58 -16.72 -7.10
CA GLY A 71 -0.73 -15.92 -7.97
C GLY A 71 -0.88 -14.41 -7.81
N ARG A 72 -1.42 -13.95 -6.68
CA ARG A 72 -1.62 -12.51 -6.40
C ARG A 72 -0.31 -11.74 -6.52
N PHE A 73 0.76 -12.23 -5.91
CA PHE A 73 2.07 -11.57 -5.85
C PHE A 73 2.89 -11.68 -7.15
N CYS A 74 2.34 -12.26 -8.21
CA CYS A 74 2.89 -12.11 -9.57
C CYS A 74 2.55 -10.74 -10.17
N VAL A 75 1.51 -10.06 -9.67
CA VAL A 75 1.13 -8.72 -10.10
C VAL A 75 2.12 -7.70 -9.52
N PRO A 76 2.63 -6.73 -10.29
CA PRO A 76 3.68 -5.81 -9.83
C PRO A 76 3.30 -5.06 -8.55
N GLU A 77 2.10 -4.46 -8.53
CA GLU A 77 1.64 -3.66 -7.40
C GLU A 77 1.18 -4.46 -6.16
N GLU A 78 1.14 -5.79 -6.22
CA GLU A 78 0.78 -6.65 -5.08
C GLU A 78 2.07 -7.15 -4.40
N ARG A 79 2.47 -6.51 -3.30
CA ARG A 79 3.70 -6.86 -2.58
C ARG A 79 3.40 -7.48 -1.20
N PRO A 80 3.91 -8.69 -0.89
CA PRO A 80 3.70 -9.36 0.39
C PRO A 80 4.63 -8.83 1.48
N PHE A 81 4.23 -9.05 2.74
CA PHE A 81 5.06 -8.83 3.92
C PHE A 81 6.04 -9.99 4.12
N TYR A 82 5.57 -11.23 4.01
CA TYR A 82 6.40 -12.44 4.11
C TYR A 82 7.05 -12.77 2.78
N ARG A 83 8.30 -13.28 2.82
CA ARG A 83 9.08 -13.62 1.61
C ARG A 83 9.12 -15.12 1.33
N ASP A 84 8.94 -15.93 2.36
CA ASP A 84 8.92 -17.39 2.34
C ASP A 84 7.52 -17.94 1.99
N LEU A 85 6.93 -17.41 0.91
CA LEU A 85 5.57 -17.77 0.48
C LEU A 85 5.57 -18.92 -0.55
N PRO A 86 4.50 -19.74 -0.59
CA PRO A 86 4.39 -20.81 -1.56
C PRO A 86 4.29 -20.28 -3.00
N ALA A 87 4.83 -21.04 -3.95
CA ALA A 87 4.68 -20.72 -5.37
C ALA A 87 3.20 -20.80 -5.81
N PRO A 88 2.79 -20.04 -6.85
CA PRO A 88 1.44 -20.14 -7.41
C PRO A 88 1.10 -21.57 -7.83
N ARG A 89 -0.08 -22.04 -7.47
CA ARG A 89 -0.60 -23.37 -7.86
C ARG A 89 -1.48 -23.33 -9.11
N ARG A 90 -1.44 -22.21 -9.82
CA ARG A 90 -2.13 -21.98 -11.08
C ARG A 90 -1.17 -21.37 -12.09
N LYS A 91 -1.44 -21.57 -13.38
CA LYS A 91 -0.76 -20.82 -14.43
C LYS A 91 -1.21 -19.36 -14.36
N VAL A 92 -0.26 -18.47 -14.10
CA VAL A 92 -0.49 -17.02 -14.08
C VAL A 92 -0.09 -16.46 -15.45
N ILE A 93 -1.03 -15.83 -16.14
CA ILE A 93 -0.78 -15.10 -17.40
C ILE A 93 -1.17 -13.66 -17.14
N LEU A 94 -0.19 -12.75 -17.22
CA LEU A 94 -0.37 -11.33 -16.97
C LEU A 94 -0.08 -10.52 -18.25
N PRO A 95 -0.65 -9.31 -18.39
CA PRO A 95 -0.19 -8.36 -19.39
C PRO A 95 1.29 -8.06 -19.24
N ASP A 96 1.92 -7.68 -20.35
CA ASP A 96 3.14 -6.90 -20.26
C ASP A 96 2.79 -5.53 -19.68
N TYR A 97 3.29 -5.28 -18.48
CA TYR A 97 3.09 -4.02 -17.76
C TYR A 97 3.99 -2.91 -18.31
N GLY A 98 5.02 -3.22 -19.10
CA GLY A 98 5.98 -2.26 -19.61
C GLY A 98 6.86 -1.64 -18.52
N LEU A 99 6.97 -2.25 -17.35
CA LEU A 99 7.86 -1.78 -16.29
C LEU A 99 9.30 -2.15 -16.63
N GLY A 100 10.24 -1.27 -16.30
CA GLY A 100 11.67 -1.45 -16.61
C GLY A 100 12.48 -2.14 -15.53
N VAL A 101 11.83 -2.91 -14.66
CA VAL A 101 12.49 -3.66 -13.58
C VAL A 101 12.10 -5.13 -13.70
N ASP A 102 13.07 -6.02 -13.48
CA ASP A 102 12.84 -7.46 -13.53
C ASP A 102 12.40 -8.02 -12.18
N ASP A 103 12.90 -7.45 -11.08
CA ASP A 103 12.52 -7.81 -9.71
C ASP A 103 11.69 -6.71 -9.04
N TYR A 104 10.38 -6.96 -8.90
CA TYR A 104 9.46 -6.07 -8.19
C TYR A 104 9.69 -6.05 -6.66
N ASP A 105 10.37 -7.03 -6.07
CA ASP A 105 10.62 -6.99 -4.61
C ASP A 105 11.59 -5.86 -4.20
N THR A 106 12.37 -5.33 -5.15
CA THR A 106 13.24 -4.15 -4.95
C THR A 106 12.49 -2.90 -4.47
N VAL A 107 11.18 -2.81 -4.77
CA VAL A 107 10.31 -1.68 -4.37
C VAL A 107 9.33 -2.10 -3.26
N ASN A 108 9.51 -3.27 -2.64
CA ASN A 108 8.63 -3.74 -1.57
C ASN A 108 8.75 -2.86 -0.31
N LEU A 109 7.68 -2.10 -0.02
CA LEU A 109 7.52 -1.21 1.13
C LEU A 109 6.54 -1.77 2.18
N MET A 110 6.06 -3.00 2.00
CA MET A 110 5.08 -3.62 2.90
C MET A 110 5.51 -3.61 4.38
N PRO A 111 6.79 -3.85 4.75
CA PRO A 111 7.21 -3.75 6.15
C PRO A 111 7.01 -2.36 6.77
N ARG A 112 7.32 -1.29 6.03
CA ARG A 112 7.11 0.11 6.46
C ARG A 112 5.62 0.45 6.57
N ILE A 113 4.80 -0.12 5.69
CA ILE A 113 3.35 0.06 5.69
C ILE A 113 2.74 -0.61 6.94
N VAL A 114 3.14 -1.85 7.25
CA VAL A 114 2.68 -2.57 8.44
C VAL A 114 3.05 -1.82 9.71
N GLU A 115 4.32 -1.40 9.84
CA GLU A 115 4.79 -0.64 10.98
C GLU A 115 3.96 0.63 11.22
N ALA A 116 3.81 1.47 10.18
CA ALA A 116 3.06 2.72 10.28
C ALA A 116 1.58 2.49 10.56
N TYR A 117 0.97 1.45 10.00
CA TYR A 117 -0.41 1.10 10.22
C TYR A 117 -0.68 0.65 11.66
N LEU A 118 0.12 -0.28 12.19
CA LEU A 118 -0.04 -0.78 13.55
C LEU A 118 0.13 0.35 14.58
N ALA A 119 1.09 1.25 14.35
CA ALA A 119 1.28 2.43 15.19
C ALA A 119 0.08 3.39 15.15
N ALA A 120 -0.68 3.41 14.06
CA ALA A 120 -1.83 4.29 13.87
C ALA A 120 -3.12 3.76 14.50
N ILE A 121 -3.24 2.46 14.82
CA ILE A 121 -4.48 1.85 15.35
C ILE A 121 -5.11 2.66 16.50
N PRO A 122 -4.36 3.10 17.54
CA PRO A 122 -4.92 3.88 18.64
C PRO A 122 -5.46 5.26 18.25
N SER A 123 -5.10 5.78 17.07
CA SER A 123 -5.53 7.10 16.60
C SER A 123 -6.88 7.08 15.89
N PHE A 124 -7.40 5.91 15.49
CA PHE A 124 -8.67 5.82 14.75
C PHE A 124 -9.62 4.72 15.24
N CYS A 125 -9.15 3.80 16.10
CA CYS A 125 -10.00 2.83 16.77
C CYS A 125 -10.34 3.33 18.18
N PRO A 126 -11.54 3.07 18.72
CA PRO A 126 -11.85 3.40 20.11
C PRO A 126 -10.95 2.62 21.08
N PRO A 127 -10.52 3.25 22.17
CA PRO A 127 -9.68 2.60 23.17
C PRO A 127 -10.47 1.51 23.88
N GLY A 128 -9.81 0.37 24.11
CA GLY A 128 -10.38 -0.73 24.89
C GLY A 128 -10.33 -2.06 24.15
N ASP A 129 -11.18 -2.97 24.61
CA ASP A 129 -11.25 -4.35 24.16
C ASP A 129 -12.73 -4.76 24.06
N ASP A 130 -13.16 -5.18 22.88
CA ASP A 130 -14.51 -5.71 22.64
C ASP A 130 -14.55 -7.21 22.34
N GLY A 131 -13.42 -7.90 22.47
CA GLY A 131 -13.29 -9.33 22.19
C GLY A 131 -13.36 -9.71 20.70
N GLN A 132 -13.59 -8.76 19.78
CA GLN A 132 -13.76 -9.03 18.35
C GLN A 132 -12.40 -9.12 17.63
N TYR A 133 -11.48 -9.94 18.14
CA TYR A 133 -10.10 -10.00 17.67
C TYR A 133 -10.02 -10.50 16.22
N GLY A 134 -10.79 -11.55 15.89
CA GLY A 134 -10.81 -12.13 14.54
C GLY A 134 -11.26 -11.12 13.48
N SER A 135 -12.34 -10.39 13.75
CA SER A 135 -12.80 -9.32 12.86
C SER A 135 -11.80 -8.16 12.78
N SER A 136 -11.13 -7.82 13.89
CA SER A 136 -10.11 -6.78 13.89
C SER A 136 -8.96 -7.14 12.95
N VAL A 137 -8.34 -8.31 13.11
CA VAL A 137 -7.21 -8.73 12.27
C VAL A 137 -7.59 -9.00 10.81
N GLU A 138 -8.84 -9.37 10.54
CA GLU A 138 -9.36 -9.43 9.17
C GLU A 138 -9.38 -8.05 8.51
N HIS A 139 -9.93 -7.04 9.21
CA HIS A 139 -9.99 -5.68 8.69
C HIS A 139 -8.60 -5.04 8.61
N ASP A 140 -7.68 -5.39 9.51
CA ASP A 140 -6.28 -4.97 9.44
C ASP A 140 -5.64 -5.40 8.13
N VAL A 141 -5.80 -6.68 7.76
CA VAL A 141 -5.31 -7.22 6.49
C VAL A 141 -5.92 -6.48 5.29
N MET A 142 -7.22 -6.18 5.32
CA MET A 142 -7.88 -5.45 4.24
C MET A 142 -7.35 -4.01 4.09
N VAL A 143 -7.09 -3.31 5.21
CA VAL A 143 -6.49 -1.97 5.20
C VAL A 143 -5.08 -2.03 4.61
N LEU A 144 -4.25 -2.96 5.09
CA LEU A 144 -2.86 -3.13 4.65
C LEU A 144 -2.76 -3.44 3.16
N GLN A 145 -3.62 -4.34 2.65
CA GLN A 145 -3.67 -4.66 1.23
C GLN A 145 -4.07 -3.45 0.37
N ALA A 146 -5.05 -2.66 0.83
CA ALA A 146 -5.47 -1.44 0.13
C ALA A 146 -4.36 -0.39 0.08
N ILE A 147 -3.67 -0.15 1.21
CA ILE A 147 -2.54 0.78 1.28
C ILE A 147 -1.38 0.28 0.42
N SER A 148 -0.99 -1.00 0.55
CA SER A 148 0.09 -1.62 -0.22
C SER A 148 -0.15 -1.46 -1.72
N ARG A 149 -1.33 -1.83 -2.22
CA ARG A 149 -1.65 -1.69 -3.64
C ARG A 149 -1.55 -0.25 -4.12
N ARG A 150 -2.04 0.73 -3.33
CA ARG A 150 -1.98 2.16 -3.67
C ARG A 150 -0.55 2.71 -3.69
N VAL A 151 0.25 2.36 -2.69
CA VAL A 151 1.64 2.82 -2.57
C VAL A 151 2.47 2.23 -3.71
N HIS A 152 2.40 0.92 -3.92
CA HIS A 152 3.20 0.25 -4.95
C HIS A 152 2.74 0.61 -6.36
N PHE A 153 1.43 0.71 -6.64
CA PHE A 153 0.97 1.19 -7.95
C PHE A 153 1.49 2.61 -8.23
N GLY A 154 1.42 3.51 -7.24
CA GLY A 154 1.99 4.85 -7.36
C GLY A 154 3.52 4.86 -7.47
N SER A 155 4.20 3.83 -6.94
CA SER A 155 5.65 3.69 -7.01
C SER A 155 6.11 3.28 -8.41
N TYR A 156 5.50 2.24 -8.98
CA TYR A 156 5.87 1.73 -10.30
C TYR A 156 5.41 2.64 -11.43
N PHE A 157 4.10 2.91 -11.52
CA PHE A 157 3.52 3.48 -12.75
C PHE A 157 3.76 4.98 -12.86
N VAL A 158 3.74 5.72 -11.75
CA VAL A 158 4.05 7.16 -11.78
C VAL A 158 5.54 7.38 -12.09
N ALA A 159 6.43 6.60 -11.48
CA ALA A 159 7.86 6.72 -11.76
C ALA A 159 8.19 6.37 -13.21
N GLU A 160 7.62 5.28 -13.73
CA GLU A 160 7.80 4.87 -15.12
C GLU A 160 7.25 5.91 -16.11
N ALA A 161 6.06 6.46 -15.86
CA ALA A 161 5.49 7.51 -16.69
C ALA A 161 6.36 8.78 -16.69
N LYS A 162 6.89 9.18 -15.53
CA LYS A 162 7.82 10.31 -15.40
C LYS A 162 9.14 10.06 -16.13
N TYR A 163 9.73 8.87 -15.97
CA TYR A 163 10.97 8.49 -16.65
C TYR A 163 10.80 8.52 -18.17
N ARG A 164 9.73 7.91 -18.69
CA ARG A 164 9.45 7.86 -20.14
C ARG A 164 9.25 9.25 -20.74
N LYS A 165 8.70 10.19 -19.98
CA LYS A 165 8.48 11.57 -20.42
C LYS A 165 9.80 12.33 -20.61
N ASP A 166 10.79 12.10 -19.76
CA ASP A 166 12.09 12.78 -19.84
C ASP A 166 13.25 11.88 -19.36
N PRO A 167 13.68 10.88 -20.17
CA PRO A 167 14.76 9.98 -19.76
C PRO A 167 16.09 10.71 -19.57
N ALA A 168 16.34 11.79 -20.33
CA ALA A 168 17.57 12.56 -20.26
C ALA A 168 17.74 13.26 -18.91
N LEU A 169 16.63 13.65 -18.27
CA LEU A 169 16.64 14.20 -16.91
C LEU A 169 16.98 13.14 -15.85
N TYR A 170 16.41 11.94 -15.94
CA TYR A 170 16.54 10.93 -14.88
C TYR A 170 17.79 10.06 -15.01
N ARG A 171 18.26 9.72 -16.23
CA ARG A 171 19.39 8.81 -16.45
C ARG A 171 20.67 9.21 -15.68
N PRO A 172 21.14 10.47 -15.74
CA PRO A 172 22.37 10.85 -15.04
C PRO A 172 22.25 10.76 -13.51
N LEU A 173 21.04 10.98 -12.96
CA LEU A 173 20.78 10.88 -11.53
C LEU A 173 20.73 9.42 -11.08
N ILE A 174 20.12 8.55 -11.90
CA ILE A 174 20.05 7.11 -11.67
C ILE A 174 21.45 6.49 -11.69
N GLU A 175 22.27 6.83 -12.68
CA GLU A 175 23.66 6.34 -12.81
C GLU A 175 24.53 6.73 -11.61
N LYS A 176 24.31 7.93 -11.05
CA LYS A 176 25.01 8.40 -9.85
C LYS A 176 24.43 7.86 -8.53
N GLY A 177 23.27 7.19 -8.58
CA GLY A 177 22.54 6.80 -7.37
C GLY A 177 22.02 7.97 -6.54
N ASP A 178 21.79 9.13 -7.15
CA ASP A 178 21.44 10.38 -6.47
C ASP A 178 19.97 10.40 -6.01
N ARG A 179 19.73 9.74 -4.87
CA ARG A 179 18.40 9.61 -4.27
C ARG A 179 17.75 10.94 -3.96
N GLU A 180 18.52 11.90 -3.47
CA GLU A 180 18.01 13.20 -3.03
C GLU A 180 17.56 14.04 -4.21
N ALA A 181 18.37 14.10 -5.27
CA ALA A 181 18.01 14.81 -6.50
C ALA A 181 16.78 14.19 -7.16
N ILE A 182 16.69 12.85 -7.22
CA ILE A 182 15.50 12.16 -7.74
C ILE A 182 14.28 12.54 -6.90
N LEU A 183 14.35 12.45 -5.58
CA LEU A 183 13.23 12.79 -4.70
C LEU A 183 12.76 14.24 -4.87
N ALA A 184 13.69 15.17 -5.06
CA ALA A 184 13.37 16.58 -5.31
C ALA A 184 12.57 16.75 -6.62
N LEU A 185 12.95 16.07 -7.70
CA LEU A 185 12.21 16.09 -8.98
C LEU A 185 10.82 15.45 -8.89
N LEU A 186 10.65 14.48 -8.00
CA LEU A 186 9.37 13.78 -7.82
C LEU A 186 8.36 14.59 -7.01
N SER A 187 8.83 15.51 -6.18
CA SER A 187 8.02 16.27 -5.23
C SER A 187 7.27 17.41 -5.91
N ARG A 188 5.95 17.43 -5.74
CA ARG A 188 5.04 18.44 -6.32
C ARG A 188 4.01 18.87 -5.28
N PRO A 189 4.31 19.90 -4.46
CA PRO A 189 3.45 20.31 -3.35
C PRO A 189 2.00 20.58 -3.78
N GLU A 190 1.79 21.13 -4.97
CA GLU A 190 0.47 21.41 -5.53
C GLU A 190 -0.34 20.14 -5.81
N VAL A 191 0.31 19.05 -6.22
CA VAL A 191 -0.33 17.76 -6.45
C VAL A 191 -0.68 17.09 -5.12
N GLU A 192 0.24 17.16 -4.15
CA GLU A 192 0.03 16.62 -2.81
C GLU A 192 -1.17 17.30 -2.12
N GLN A 193 -1.26 18.63 -2.19
CA GLN A 193 -2.40 19.38 -1.67
C GLN A 193 -3.73 18.98 -2.32
N ARG A 194 -3.74 18.76 -3.65
CA ARG A 194 -4.94 18.28 -4.36
C ARG A 194 -5.35 16.87 -3.96
N ILE A 195 -4.39 15.98 -3.66
CA ILE A 195 -4.68 14.65 -3.13
C ILE A 195 -5.34 14.79 -1.76
N LEU A 196 -4.76 15.58 -0.85
CA LEU A 196 -5.28 15.75 0.51
C LEU A 196 -6.68 16.39 0.54
N ALA A 197 -6.93 17.39 -0.31
CA ALA A 197 -8.25 18.00 -0.43
C ALA A 197 -9.31 16.98 -0.87
N ARG A 198 -9.00 16.16 -1.87
CA ARG A 198 -9.92 15.12 -2.37
C ARG A 198 -10.14 14.00 -1.35
N VAL A 199 -9.08 13.59 -0.63
CA VAL A 199 -9.19 12.59 0.45
C VAL A 199 -10.12 13.09 1.56
N ARG A 200 -10.02 14.38 1.92
CA ARG A 200 -10.92 15.01 2.92
C ARG A 200 -12.37 14.94 2.47
N GLU A 201 -12.64 15.43 1.27
CA GLU A 201 -13.99 15.45 0.70
C GLU A 201 -14.61 14.04 0.67
N LYS A 202 -13.85 13.04 0.22
CA LYS A 202 -14.30 11.63 0.18
C LYS A 202 -14.57 11.07 1.58
N ALA A 203 -13.69 11.33 2.55
CA ALA A 203 -13.84 10.86 3.93
C ALA A 203 -15.05 11.48 4.63
N GLU A 204 -15.31 12.77 4.41
CA GLU A 204 -16.49 13.47 4.92
C GLU A 204 -17.77 12.96 4.24
N TRP A 205 -17.73 12.82 2.92
CA TRP A 205 -18.88 12.36 2.14
C TRP A 205 -19.34 10.95 2.52
N LEU A 206 -18.40 9.99 2.63
CA LEU A 206 -18.70 8.59 3.00
C LEU A 206 -19.36 8.46 4.38
N GLN A 207 -19.13 9.41 5.27
CA GLN A 207 -19.65 9.40 6.64
C GLN A 207 -20.87 10.32 6.85
N SER A 208 -21.23 11.12 5.85
CA SER A 208 -22.22 12.20 5.96
C SER A 208 -23.64 11.75 6.32
N LYS A 209 -24.02 10.50 5.99
CA LYS A 209 -25.35 9.93 6.22
C LYS A 209 -25.34 8.70 7.13
N VAL A 210 -24.27 8.51 7.90
CA VAL A 210 -24.12 7.38 8.81
C VAL A 210 -25.01 7.55 10.05
N ASP A 211 -25.73 6.49 10.43
CA ASP A 211 -26.44 6.43 11.71
C ASP A 211 -25.44 6.20 12.85
N ARG A 212 -25.14 7.28 13.59
CA ARG A 212 -24.15 7.29 14.68
C ARG A 212 -24.53 6.44 15.89
N ARG A 213 -25.76 5.92 15.96
CA ARG A 213 -26.18 4.98 17.02
C ARG A 213 -25.61 3.59 16.80
N ILE A 214 -25.33 3.23 15.55
CA ILE A 214 -24.91 1.88 15.16
C ILE A 214 -23.49 1.84 14.60
N ARG A 215 -22.96 2.98 14.12
CA ARG A 215 -21.67 3.03 13.43
C ARG A 215 -20.81 4.17 13.96
N LYS A 216 -19.56 3.84 14.27
CA LYS A 216 -18.53 4.78 14.71
C LYS A 216 -18.02 5.57 13.51
N VAL A 217 -17.77 6.85 13.71
CA VAL A 217 -17.18 7.74 12.70
C VAL A 217 -15.70 7.97 13.02
N VAL A 218 -14.90 8.12 11.98
CA VAL A 218 -13.47 8.45 12.05
C VAL A 218 -13.30 9.91 11.72
N ASP A 219 -12.48 10.63 12.50
CA ASP A 219 -12.09 12.00 12.19
C ASP A 219 -11.39 12.03 10.82
N PRO A 220 -11.92 12.78 9.83
CA PRO A 220 -11.26 12.93 8.54
C PRO A 220 -9.81 13.39 8.65
N GLU A 221 -9.43 14.16 9.69
CA GLU A 221 -8.05 14.60 9.89
C GLU A 221 -7.08 13.43 10.12
N PHE A 222 -7.53 12.34 10.76
CA PHE A 222 -6.70 11.13 10.89
C PHE A 222 -6.35 10.54 9.51
N ILE A 223 -7.34 10.44 8.63
CA ILE A 223 -7.13 9.88 7.29
C ILE A 223 -6.20 10.81 6.51
N LEU A 224 -6.36 12.12 6.65
CA LEU A 224 -5.49 13.11 6.00
C LEU A 224 -4.05 13.04 6.48
N SER A 225 -3.83 12.96 7.79
CA SER A 225 -2.49 12.83 8.36
C SER A 225 -1.84 11.53 7.90
N PHE A 226 -2.58 10.42 7.92
CA PHE A 226 -2.06 9.15 7.40
C PHE A 226 -1.69 9.23 5.91
N TYR A 227 -2.45 9.95 5.09
CA TYR A 227 -2.08 10.20 3.70
C TYR A 227 -0.83 11.06 3.56
N ARG A 228 -0.76 12.17 4.29
CA ARG A 228 0.31 13.16 4.26
C ARG A 228 1.63 12.61 4.78
N ASP A 229 1.58 11.85 5.87
CA ASP A 229 2.74 11.48 6.66
C ASP A 229 3.21 10.04 6.36
N VAL A 230 2.34 9.20 5.78
CA VAL A 230 2.65 7.79 5.45
C VAL A 230 2.51 7.49 3.96
N ILE A 231 1.30 7.60 3.40
CA ILE A 231 1.03 7.08 2.04
C ILE A 231 1.80 7.85 0.96
N ILE A 232 1.76 9.18 0.98
CA ILE A 232 2.46 10.03 0.01
C ILE A 232 3.99 9.86 0.13
N PRO A 233 4.60 9.96 1.34
CA PRO A 233 6.04 9.73 1.52
C PRO A 233 6.49 8.35 1.07
N LEU A 234 5.80 7.27 1.46
CA LEU A 234 6.16 5.92 1.02
C LEU A 234 6.00 5.75 -0.49
N THR A 235 4.98 6.36 -1.10
CA THR A 235 4.84 6.35 -2.57
C THR A 235 6.05 7.02 -3.23
N LYS A 236 6.53 8.15 -2.72
CA LYS A 236 7.72 8.85 -3.26
C LYS A 236 8.99 8.02 -3.05
N GLU A 237 9.15 7.40 -1.88
CA GLU A 237 10.27 6.48 -1.61
C GLU A 237 10.28 5.31 -2.61
N GLY A 238 9.12 4.72 -2.87
CA GLY A 238 9.00 3.64 -3.84
C GLY A 238 9.30 4.08 -5.27
N GLN A 239 8.89 5.30 -5.67
CA GLN A 239 9.30 5.88 -6.97
C GLN A 239 10.83 6.01 -7.08
N VAL A 240 11.51 6.45 -6.02
CA VAL A 240 12.99 6.49 -6.00
C VAL A 240 13.60 5.10 -6.13
N ARG A 241 13.12 4.12 -5.34
CA ARG A 241 13.59 2.72 -5.40
C ARG A 241 13.41 2.14 -6.80
N TYR A 242 12.26 2.38 -7.42
CA TYR A 242 11.97 1.92 -8.78
C TYR A 242 12.93 2.51 -9.82
N LEU A 243 13.14 3.83 -9.81
CA LEU A 243 14.02 4.50 -10.79
C LEU A 243 15.46 3.98 -10.71
N LEU A 244 15.96 3.73 -9.50
CA LEU A 244 17.29 3.16 -9.29
C LEU A 244 17.40 1.70 -9.76
N ALA A 245 16.40 0.88 -9.44
CA ALA A 245 16.35 -0.51 -9.90
C ALA A 245 16.25 -0.62 -11.43
N ARG A 246 15.53 0.33 -12.05
CA ARG A 246 15.39 0.42 -13.50
C ARG A 246 16.74 0.62 -14.19
N GLY A 247 17.57 1.55 -13.71
CA GLY A 247 18.90 1.78 -14.30
C GLY A 247 19.81 0.56 -14.23
N SER A 248 19.77 -0.18 -13.12
CA SER A 248 20.53 -1.42 -12.96
C SER A 248 20.10 -2.50 -13.97
N SER A 249 18.80 -2.57 -14.28
CA SER A 249 18.24 -3.51 -15.25
C SER A 249 18.57 -3.13 -16.70
N GLU A 250 18.67 -1.83 -17.01
CA GLU A 250 19.13 -1.36 -18.33
C GLU A 250 20.63 -1.67 -18.55
N ALA A 251 21.48 -1.47 -17.54
CA ALA A 251 22.92 -1.75 -17.63
C ALA A 251 23.26 -3.24 -17.78
N GLY A 252 22.42 -4.14 -17.26
CA GLY A 252 22.59 -5.59 -17.41
C GLY A 252 22.14 -6.15 -18.77
N ARG A 253 21.50 -5.33 -19.62
CA ARG A 253 20.99 -5.71 -20.95
C ARG A 253 21.86 -5.20 -22.11
N THR A 254 22.86 -4.37 -21.82
CA THR A 254 23.90 -3.90 -22.76
C THR A 254 25.16 -4.76 -22.64
#